data_AF-Q74MJ6-F1
#
_entry.id   AF-Q74MJ6-F1
#
_cell.length_a   1.000
_cell.length_b   1.000
_cell.length_c   1.000
_cell.angle_alpha   90.00
_cell.angle_beta   90.00
_cell.angle_gamma   90.00
#
_symmetry.space_group_name_H-M   'P 1'
#
loop_
_entity.id
_entity.type
_entity.pdbx_description
1 polymer ?
#
loop_
_entity_poly.entity_id
_entity_poly.type
_entity_poly.pdbx_seq_one_letter_code
_entity_poly.pdbx_strand_id
1 'polypeptide(L)'
;MIDNLFSEIEETKKADIKVKPTKENLIALALLVYPLYERKFYVKISFSDEFMVNGRKFSIKQALEFHNKYALNKRKDLIFLLTKQGVEPKKGLAIPGIFTRPLIKSLEQSFFIYIPGVTADSRGVKKFLRESNLDPQKAWIKFSDLSDKDKDKLVTNIILRRMDLELIKDAENVLMDHYLLGENLFDDLILLDLALDALIEKKEYHYAFGLLMKRQRSLDIATQYLNNYLEKVSSILKEFFEGKIERIEKHNTIFALFKEHNIGLERAIEIIHKETGKTIIGVFPKRNKSLVIAAGNYKKFLPVPRVEIDKDPKQVFEELPNKIRI
;
A
#
# COMPACT_ATOMS: atom_id res chain seq x y z
N MET A 1 18.09 -24.44 39.42
CA MET A 1 18.50 -23.07 39.02
C MET A 1 17.82 -22.60 37.72
N ILE A 2 16.73 -23.22 37.24
CA ILE A 2 15.80 -22.64 36.24
C ILE A 2 14.33 -22.95 36.64
N ASP A 3 14.04 -23.13 37.94
CA ASP A 3 12.67 -23.44 38.43
C ASP A 3 12.15 -22.43 39.48
N ASN A 4 12.86 -21.32 39.71
CA ASN A 4 12.48 -20.28 40.68
C ASN A 4 12.11 -18.93 40.04
N LEU A 5 11.74 -18.90 38.75
CA LEU A 5 11.27 -17.66 38.10
C LEU A 5 9.74 -17.60 37.88
N PHE A 6 9.00 -18.64 38.29
CA PHE A 6 7.55 -18.74 38.07
C PHE A 6 6.71 -18.80 39.35
N SER A 7 7.30 -18.71 40.54
CA SER A 7 6.58 -18.76 41.82
C SER A 7 6.28 -17.39 42.47
N GLU A 8 6.68 -16.27 41.85
CA GLU A 8 6.39 -14.91 42.38
C GLU A 8 5.39 -14.09 41.52
N ILE A 9 4.65 -14.72 40.60
CA ILE A 9 3.61 -14.04 39.79
C ILE A 9 2.21 -14.58 40.11
N GLU A 10 1.96 -15.02 41.35
CA GLU A 10 0.59 -15.36 41.81
C GLU A 10 0.00 -14.41 42.86
N GLU A 11 0.71 -13.36 43.28
CA GLU A 11 0.12 -12.34 44.15
C GLU A 11 0.41 -10.91 43.69
N THR A 12 -0.20 -10.50 42.58
CA THR A 12 -0.54 -9.09 42.40
C THR A 12 -2.00 -8.95 42.00
N LYS A 13 -2.81 -8.75 43.05
CA LYS A 13 -4.18 -8.27 43.00
C LYS A 13 -4.33 -7.16 41.96
N LYS A 14 -5.42 -7.23 41.18
CA LYS A 14 -6.03 -6.18 40.35
C LYS A 14 -5.49 -4.77 40.63
N ALA A 15 -4.35 -4.45 40.04
CA ALA A 15 -3.92 -3.07 39.92
C ALA A 15 -4.62 -2.54 38.67
N ASP A 16 -5.57 -1.63 38.89
CA ASP A 16 -6.22 -0.88 37.83
C ASP A 16 -5.21 0.13 37.27
N ILE A 17 -4.20 -0.38 36.55
CA ILE A 17 -3.12 0.44 36.01
C ILE A 17 -3.67 1.17 34.79
N LYS A 18 -4.00 2.46 34.96
CA LYS A 18 -4.29 3.40 33.86
C LYS A 18 -3.00 3.88 33.17
N VAL A 19 -2.39 2.97 32.42
CA VAL A 19 -1.57 3.21 31.24
C VAL A 19 -2.23 4.03 30.15
N LYS A 20 -1.97 5.33 30.03
CA LYS A 20 -2.28 6.04 28.78
C LYS A 20 -1.51 5.34 27.63
N PRO A 21 -2.18 4.73 26.64
CA PRO A 21 -1.47 4.19 25.49
C PRO A 21 -0.60 5.29 24.88
N THR A 22 0.66 4.97 24.55
CA THR A 22 1.54 5.96 23.92
C THR A 22 0.99 6.31 22.54
N LYS A 23 1.36 7.50 22.04
CA LYS A 23 0.94 8.03 20.74
C LYS A 23 1.15 7.02 19.60
N GLU A 24 2.25 6.29 19.66
CA GLU A 24 2.68 5.28 18.69
C GLU A 24 1.79 4.03 18.74
N ASN A 25 1.33 3.62 19.94
CA ASN A 25 0.53 2.41 20.13
C ASN A 25 -0.89 2.58 19.58
N LEU A 26 -1.49 3.77 19.73
CA LEU A 26 -2.83 4.06 19.19
C LEU A 26 -2.83 4.10 17.67
N ILE A 27 -1.80 4.69 17.06
CA ILE A 27 -1.61 4.72 15.61
C ILE A 27 -1.36 3.31 15.09
N ALA A 28 -0.50 2.55 15.76
CA ALA A 28 -0.23 1.15 15.41
C ALA A 28 -1.49 0.28 15.46
N LEU A 29 -2.30 0.38 16.52
CA LEU A 29 -3.58 -0.34 16.64
C LEU A 29 -4.57 0.07 15.55
N ALA A 30 -4.69 1.36 15.25
CA ALA A 30 -5.54 1.84 14.16
C ALA A 30 -5.10 1.29 12.79
N LEU A 31 -3.79 1.25 12.54
CA LEU A 31 -3.18 0.74 11.31
C LEU A 31 -3.19 -0.78 11.18
N LEU A 32 -3.22 -1.55 12.28
CA LEU A 32 -3.28 -3.01 12.25
C LEU A 32 -4.71 -3.53 12.08
N VAL A 33 -5.66 -2.92 12.77
CA VAL A 33 -7.04 -3.39 12.74
C VAL A 33 -7.70 -3.04 11.40
N TYR A 34 -7.29 -1.94 10.76
CA TYR A 34 -7.83 -1.51 9.48
C TYR A 34 -7.67 -2.54 8.34
N PRO A 35 -6.46 -3.01 7.98
CA PRO A 35 -6.29 -3.96 6.87
C PRO A 35 -6.82 -5.37 7.19
N LEU A 36 -6.71 -5.81 8.45
CA LEU A 36 -7.20 -7.12 8.89
C LEU A 36 -8.73 -7.22 8.82
N TYR A 37 -9.44 -6.14 9.15
CA TYR A 37 -10.90 -6.09 9.09
C TYR A 37 -11.42 -6.02 7.64
N GLU A 38 -10.80 -5.21 6.77
CA GLU A 38 -11.26 -5.07 5.37
C GLU A 38 -11.15 -6.36 4.56
N ARG A 39 -10.11 -7.17 4.82
CA ARG A 39 -9.89 -8.40 4.06
C ARG A 39 -10.67 -9.61 4.60
N LYS A 40 -11.60 -9.41 5.55
CA LYS A 40 -12.37 -10.49 6.23
C LYS A 40 -11.48 -11.64 6.72
N PHE A 41 -10.24 -11.34 7.10
CA PHE A 41 -9.41 -12.33 7.73
C PHE A 41 -9.90 -12.49 9.16
N TYR A 42 -10.84 -13.41 9.36
CA TYR A 42 -11.04 -14.08 10.64
C TYR A 42 -9.79 -14.93 10.89
N VAL A 43 -8.67 -14.27 11.17
CA VAL A 43 -7.54 -15.00 11.69
C VAL A 43 -8.01 -15.50 13.06
N LYS A 44 -8.23 -16.81 13.17
CA LYS A 44 -8.28 -17.50 14.46
C LYS A 44 -6.85 -17.48 14.97
N ILE A 45 -6.41 -16.29 15.39
CA ILE A 45 -5.09 -16.03 15.95
C ILE A 45 -5.10 -16.74 17.30
N SER A 46 -4.69 -18.01 17.32
CA SER A 46 -4.25 -18.66 18.54
C SER A 46 -2.84 -18.18 18.87
N PHE A 47 -2.69 -16.86 19.02
CA PHE A 47 -1.74 -16.39 19.99
C PHE A 47 -2.46 -16.58 21.33
N SER A 48 -1.76 -16.65 22.45
CA SER A 48 -2.40 -16.30 23.73
C SER A 48 -3.28 -15.08 23.46
N ASP A 49 -4.50 -15.01 24.02
CA ASP A 49 -5.54 -14.00 23.75
C ASP A 49 -5.10 -12.54 24.00
N GLU A 50 -3.81 -12.32 24.15
CA GLU A 50 -3.10 -11.31 24.87
C GLU A 50 -1.70 -11.12 24.24
N PHE A 51 -1.41 -9.90 23.79
CA PHE A 51 -0.09 -9.47 23.32
C PHE A 51 0.43 -8.32 24.18
N MET A 52 1.75 -8.21 24.29
CA MET A 52 2.39 -7.22 25.15
C MET A 52 2.76 -5.96 24.36
N VAL A 53 2.22 -4.81 24.75
CA VAL A 53 2.61 -3.49 24.24
C VAL A 53 3.12 -2.66 25.41
N ASN A 54 4.39 -2.27 25.39
CA ASN A 54 5.08 -1.54 26.47
C ASN A 54 4.91 -2.20 27.85
N GLY A 55 5.04 -3.53 27.92
CA GLY A 55 4.93 -4.29 29.17
C GLY A 55 3.50 -4.53 29.64
N ARG A 56 2.50 -4.34 28.77
CA ARG A 56 1.07 -4.40 29.13
C ARG A 56 0.34 -5.35 28.21
N LYS A 57 -0.52 -6.17 28.81
CA LYS A 57 -1.22 -7.24 28.15
C LYS A 57 -2.49 -6.70 27.49
N PHE A 58 -2.60 -6.82 26.17
CA PHE A 58 -3.75 -6.37 25.38
C PHE A 58 -4.41 -7.56 24.73
N SER A 59 -5.73 -7.68 24.85
CA SER A 59 -6.43 -8.72 24.12
C SER A 59 -6.78 -8.31 22.69
N ILE A 60 -6.79 -9.30 21.80
CA ILE A 60 -7.30 -9.11 20.43
C ILE A 60 -8.74 -8.60 20.48
N LYS A 61 -9.52 -9.09 21.44
CA LYS A 61 -10.89 -8.62 21.71
C LYS A 61 -10.93 -7.13 22.06
N GLN A 62 -10.03 -6.63 22.91
CA GLN A 62 -9.95 -5.20 23.25
C GLN A 62 -9.54 -4.33 22.05
N ALA A 63 -8.62 -4.82 21.21
CA ALA A 63 -8.23 -4.12 19.98
C ALA A 63 -9.41 -4.00 19.00
N LEU A 64 -10.18 -5.08 18.86
CA LEU A 64 -11.39 -5.12 18.03
C LEU A 64 -12.54 -4.29 18.61
N GLU A 65 -12.75 -4.31 19.92
CA GLU A 65 -13.75 -3.47 20.60
C GLU A 65 -13.43 -1.99 20.47
N PHE A 66 -12.15 -1.60 20.54
CA PHE A 66 -11.71 -0.25 20.27
C PHE A 66 -12.06 0.16 18.82
N HIS A 67 -11.69 -0.67 17.84
CA HIS A 67 -12.03 -0.40 16.44
C HIS A 67 -13.54 -0.28 16.18
N ASN A 68 -14.33 -1.21 16.72
CA ASN A 68 -15.78 -1.24 16.55
C ASN A 68 -16.47 -0.06 17.26
N LYS A 69 -15.99 0.33 18.45
CA LYS A 69 -16.51 1.47 19.21
C LYS A 69 -16.27 2.81 18.50
N TYR A 70 -15.19 2.90 17.73
CA TYR A 70 -14.81 4.14 17.08
C TYR A 70 -15.22 4.22 15.60
N ALA A 71 -15.83 3.17 15.03
CA ALA A 71 -16.49 3.12 13.71
C ALA A 71 -15.98 4.18 12.72
N LEU A 72 -14.67 4.17 12.51
CA LEU A 72 -13.99 5.30 11.92
C LEU A 72 -14.37 5.36 10.43
N ASN A 73 -14.71 6.55 9.92
CA ASN A 73 -14.58 6.89 8.52
C ASN A 73 -13.07 6.86 8.19
N LYS A 74 -12.61 5.65 7.87
CA LYS A 74 -11.35 5.05 8.31
C LYS A 74 -10.07 5.87 8.05
N ARG A 75 -10.02 6.61 6.94
CA ARG A 75 -8.89 7.51 6.61
C ARG A 75 -9.03 8.89 7.27
N LYS A 76 -10.24 9.44 7.31
CA LYS A 76 -10.50 10.77 7.90
C LYS A 76 -10.20 10.80 9.38
N ASP A 77 -10.51 9.72 10.09
CA ASP A 77 -10.28 9.73 11.52
C ASP A 77 -8.85 9.39 11.91
N LEU A 78 -8.14 8.59 11.12
CA LEU A 78 -6.68 8.47 11.28
C LEU A 78 -6.02 9.83 11.07
N ILE A 79 -6.39 10.55 10.00
CA ILE A 79 -5.92 11.92 9.75
C ILE A 79 -6.26 12.82 10.92
N PHE A 80 -7.51 12.82 11.39
CA PHE A 80 -7.94 13.60 12.55
C PHE A 80 -7.10 13.30 13.80
N LEU A 81 -6.86 12.02 14.09
CA LEU A 81 -6.03 11.60 15.22
C LEU A 81 -4.58 12.08 15.04
N LEU A 82 -4.00 11.94 13.86
CA LEU A 82 -2.64 12.39 13.55
C LEU A 82 -2.51 13.90 13.75
N THR A 83 -3.44 14.69 13.20
CA THR A 83 -3.48 16.15 13.36
C THR A 83 -3.67 16.53 14.83
N LYS A 84 -4.53 15.85 15.59
CA LYS A 84 -4.68 16.08 17.04
C LYS A 84 -3.41 15.79 17.83
N GLN A 85 -2.52 14.96 17.29
CA GLN A 85 -1.22 14.65 17.87
C GLN A 85 -0.09 15.56 17.32
N GLY A 86 -0.42 16.62 16.57
CA GLY A 86 0.54 17.56 16.00
C GLY A 86 1.32 17.02 14.80
N VAL A 87 0.84 15.95 14.14
CA VAL A 87 1.40 15.47 12.88
C VAL A 87 0.73 16.23 11.74
N GLU A 88 1.43 17.21 11.20
CA GLU A 88 0.95 18.02 10.08
C GLU A 88 1.21 17.33 8.74
N PRO A 89 0.27 17.42 7.77
CA PRO A 89 0.48 16.90 6.43
C PRO A 89 1.56 17.70 5.69
N LYS A 90 2.44 17.00 4.98
CA LYS A 90 3.38 17.58 4.02
C LYS A 90 2.89 17.31 2.61
N LYS A 91 2.66 18.37 1.83
CA LYS A 91 2.28 18.24 0.42
C LYS A 91 3.50 17.82 -0.41
N GLY A 92 3.36 16.77 -1.21
CA GLY A 92 4.43 16.24 -2.05
C GLY A 92 3.90 15.41 -3.22
N LEU A 93 4.79 14.85 -4.04
CA LEU A 93 4.38 13.97 -5.14
C LEU A 93 3.63 12.75 -4.60
N ALA A 94 2.64 12.25 -5.32
CA ALA A 94 1.85 11.06 -4.98
C ALA A 94 2.65 9.77 -5.18
N ILE A 95 3.80 9.67 -4.50
CA ILE A 95 4.81 8.63 -4.65
C ILE A 95 5.23 8.18 -3.26
N PRO A 96 5.10 6.89 -2.91
CA PRO A 96 5.52 6.40 -1.60
C PRO A 96 7.01 6.64 -1.33
N GLY A 97 7.34 7.12 -0.14
CA GLY A 97 8.72 7.36 0.25
C GLY A 97 9.36 8.56 -0.40
N ILE A 98 8.59 9.46 -1.02
CA ILE A 98 9.15 10.66 -1.67
C ILE A 98 10.03 11.49 -0.72
N PHE A 99 9.69 11.52 0.57
CA PHE A 99 10.44 12.24 1.60
C PHE A 99 11.46 11.39 2.37
N THR A 100 11.34 10.06 2.35
CA THR A 100 12.18 9.17 3.18
C THR A 100 13.16 8.33 2.36
N ARG A 101 13.05 8.33 1.03
CA ARG A 101 13.88 7.55 0.11
C ARG A 101 14.53 8.44 -0.96
N PRO A 102 15.67 8.02 -1.53
CA PRO A 102 16.27 8.69 -2.68
C PRO A 102 15.32 8.74 -3.88
N LEU A 103 15.36 9.84 -4.64
CA LEU A 103 14.50 10.07 -5.82
C LEU A 103 14.54 8.91 -6.81
N ILE A 104 15.71 8.28 -7.02
CA ILE A 104 15.83 7.13 -7.93
C ILE A 104 14.89 6.00 -7.54
N LYS A 105 14.76 5.70 -6.24
CA LYS A 105 13.91 4.62 -5.75
C LYS A 105 12.45 5.04 -5.68
N SER A 106 12.17 6.25 -5.23
CA SER A 106 10.79 6.76 -5.18
C SER A 106 10.19 6.84 -6.59
N LEU A 107 10.91 7.41 -7.56
CA LEU A 107 10.44 7.55 -8.94
C LEU A 107 10.40 6.20 -9.70
N GLU A 108 11.41 5.34 -9.55
CA GLU A 108 11.40 3.99 -10.15
C GLU A 108 10.19 3.19 -9.64
N GLN A 109 9.90 3.29 -8.35
CA GLN A 109 8.82 2.56 -7.70
C GLN A 109 7.58 3.45 -7.51
N SER A 110 7.31 4.32 -8.49
CA SER A 110 6.11 5.15 -8.50
C SER A 110 4.87 4.25 -8.50
N PHE A 111 4.22 4.22 -7.35
CA PHE A 111 3.19 3.23 -7.03
C PHE A 111 1.78 3.77 -7.25
N PHE A 112 1.49 4.99 -6.82
CA PHE A 112 0.13 5.55 -6.95
C PHE A 112 -0.13 6.25 -8.28
N ILE A 113 0.93 6.62 -9.00
CA ILE A 113 0.85 7.24 -10.32
C ILE A 113 1.80 6.51 -11.26
N TYR A 114 1.38 6.29 -12.51
CA TYR A 114 2.27 5.80 -13.55
C TYR A 114 2.99 6.98 -14.21
N ILE A 115 4.31 6.88 -14.36
CA ILE A 115 5.16 7.87 -15.01
C ILE A 115 5.83 7.21 -16.24
N PRO A 116 5.41 7.57 -17.46
CA PRO A 116 5.90 6.93 -18.69
C PRO A 116 7.42 7.00 -18.80
N GLY A 117 8.06 5.87 -19.10
CA GLY A 117 9.52 5.77 -19.22
C GLY A 117 10.30 6.03 -17.93
N VAL A 118 9.65 5.98 -16.76
CA VAL A 118 10.26 6.16 -15.43
C VAL A 118 9.84 5.06 -14.46
N THR A 119 8.54 4.77 -14.36
CA THR A 119 8.03 3.69 -13.50
C THR A 119 8.62 2.35 -13.93
N ALA A 120 9.14 1.59 -12.96
CA ALA A 120 9.91 0.37 -13.14
C ALA A 120 11.09 0.51 -14.13
N ASP A 121 11.76 1.67 -14.13
CA ASP A 121 12.98 1.90 -14.91
C ASP A 121 13.94 2.90 -14.24
N SER A 122 14.88 2.39 -13.43
CA SER A 122 15.94 3.23 -12.82
C SER A 122 16.82 3.99 -13.81
N ARG A 123 17.04 3.46 -15.03
CA ARG A 123 17.75 4.20 -16.08
C ARG A 123 16.88 5.32 -16.64
N GLY A 124 15.59 5.02 -16.81
CA GLY A 124 14.53 5.95 -17.15
C GLY A 124 14.47 7.14 -16.19
N VAL A 125 14.62 6.92 -14.88
CA VAL A 125 14.68 8.00 -13.88
C VAL A 125 15.82 8.99 -14.17
N LYS A 126 17.04 8.50 -14.39
CA LYS A 126 18.19 9.38 -14.66
C LYS A 126 18.00 10.16 -15.96
N LYS A 127 17.45 9.51 -17.00
CA LYS A 127 17.11 10.17 -18.27
C LYS A 127 16.07 11.26 -18.04
N PHE A 128 15.01 10.96 -17.29
CA PHE A 128 13.95 11.88 -16.94
C PHE A 128 14.43 13.12 -16.17
N LEU A 129 15.36 12.95 -15.22
CA LEU A 129 15.97 14.08 -14.53
C LEU A 129 16.72 15.00 -15.50
N ARG A 130 17.48 14.45 -16.45
CA ARG A 130 18.17 15.25 -17.49
C ARG A 130 17.19 16.06 -18.33
N GLU A 131 16.14 15.40 -18.81
CA GLU A 131 15.09 16.03 -19.61
C GLU A 131 14.35 17.13 -18.83
N SER A 132 14.24 16.97 -17.51
CA SER A 132 13.68 17.98 -16.60
C SER A 132 14.66 19.12 -16.28
N ASN A 133 15.82 19.18 -16.93
CA ASN A 133 16.92 20.10 -16.62
C ASN A 133 17.35 20.05 -15.14
N LEU A 134 17.47 18.82 -14.61
CA LEU A 134 18.01 18.50 -13.28
C LEU A 134 19.30 17.68 -13.43
N ASP A 135 20.23 17.88 -12.50
CA ASP A 135 21.45 17.07 -12.43
C ASP A 135 21.08 15.60 -12.09
N PRO A 136 21.49 14.62 -12.91
CA PRO A 136 21.30 13.20 -12.64
C PRO A 136 21.84 12.73 -11.28
N GLN A 137 22.82 13.42 -10.71
CA GLN A 137 23.33 13.10 -9.37
C GLN A 137 22.27 13.35 -8.28
N LYS A 138 21.29 14.23 -8.53
CA LYS A 138 20.12 14.41 -7.66
C LYS A 138 19.25 13.15 -7.56
N ALA A 139 19.46 12.14 -8.40
CA ALA A 139 18.77 10.85 -8.26
C ALA A 139 19.02 10.20 -6.88
N TRP A 140 20.12 10.54 -6.19
CA TRP A 140 20.51 9.93 -4.92
C TRP A 140 20.10 10.72 -3.67
N ILE A 141 19.55 11.93 -3.83
CA ILE A 141 19.04 12.73 -2.70
C ILE A 141 17.53 12.54 -2.53
N LYS A 142 16.98 12.97 -1.40
CA LYS A 142 15.54 12.92 -1.14
C LYS A 142 14.85 14.12 -1.82
N PHE A 143 13.53 14.02 -2.03
CA PHE A 143 12.75 15.14 -2.56
C PHE A 143 12.78 16.37 -1.64
N SER A 144 12.90 16.17 -0.33
CA SER A 144 13.06 17.24 0.66
C SER A 144 14.28 18.11 0.41
N ASP A 145 15.31 17.54 -0.21
CA ASP A 145 16.63 18.15 -0.38
C ASP A 145 16.72 18.92 -1.71
N LEU A 146 15.67 18.85 -2.54
CA LEU A 146 15.55 19.66 -3.75
C LEU A 146 15.21 21.12 -3.40
N SER A 147 15.74 22.04 -4.20
CA SER A 147 15.24 23.42 -4.21
C SER A 147 13.79 23.45 -4.72
N ASP A 148 13.01 24.45 -4.32
CA ASP A 148 11.60 24.52 -4.74
C ASP A 148 11.46 24.64 -6.26
N LYS A 149 12.37 25.37 -6.92
CA LYS A 149 12.48 25.44 -8.38
C LYS A 149 12.69 24.06 -9.01
N ASP A 150 13.50 23.20 -8.40
CA ASP A 150 13.72 21.84 -8.89
C ASP A 150 12.51 20.94 -8.65
N LYS A 151 11.82 21.10 -7.51
CA LYS A 151 10.55 20.40 -7.23
C LYS A 151 9.50 20.77 -8.28
N ASP A 152 9.34 22.05 -8.61
CA ASP A 152 8.39 22.54 -9.61
C ASP A 152 8.68 21.98 -11.00
N LYS A 153 9.95 21.96 -11.41
CA LYS A 153 10.38 21.32 -12.66
C LYS A 153 10.04 19.83 -12.68
N LEU A 154 10.32 19.12 -11.59
CA LEU A 154 10.04 17.69 -11.49
C LEU A 154 8.54 17.41 -11.59
N VAL A 155 7.73 18.13 -10.82
CA VAL A 155 6.26 18.02 -10.83
C VAL A 155 5.72 18.30 -12.23
N THR A 156 6.14 19.41 -12.85
CA THR A 156 5.68 19.81 -14.19
C THR A 156 6.00 18.74 -15.23
N ASN A 157 7.22 18.20 -15.23
CA ASN A 157 7.61 17.17 -16.21
C ASN A 157 6.88 15.84 -15.98
N ILE A 158 6.53 15.48 -14.74
CA ILE A 158 5.68 14.31 -14.47
C ILE A 158 4.31 14.52 -15.12
N ILE A 159 3.69 15.69 -14.91
CA ILE A 159 2.36 16.00 -15.47
C ILE A 159 2.40 15.95 -16.99
N LEU A 160 3.37 16.62 -17.63
CA LEU A 160 3.50 16.64 -19.09
C LEU A 160 3.59 15.23 -19.68
N ARG A 161 4.44 14.36 -19.12
CA ARG A 161 4.54 12.97 -19.59
C ARG A 161 3.25 12.18 -19.42
N ARG A 162 2.49 12.44 -18.36
CA ARG A 162 1.21 11.77 -18.13
C ARG A 162 0.12 12.26 -19.09
N MET A 163 0.14 13.55 -19.45
CA MET A 163 -0.80 14.12 -20.42
C MET A 163 -0.65 13.52 -21.83
N ASP A 164 0.55 13.08 -22.20
CA ASP A 164 0.81 12.43 -23.48
C ASP A 164 0.22 11.00 -23.57
N LEU A 165 -0.30 10.44 -22.47
CA LEU A 165 -0.95 9.13 -22.46
C LEU A 165 -2.48 9.24 -22.45
N GLU A 166 -3.10 8.85 -23.56
CA GLU A 166 -4.57 8.87 -23.75
C GLU A 166 -5.36 8.11 -22.67
N LEU A 167 -4.76 7.08 -22.06
CA LEU A 167 -5.41 6.29 -21.02
C LEU A 167 -5.50 6.99 -19.66
N ILE A 168 -4.68 7.99 -19.39
CA ILE A 168 -4.66 8.68 -18.09
C ILE A 168 -5.67 9.82 -18.13
N LYS A 169 -6.64 9.81 -17.21
CA LYS A 169 -7.72 10.80 -17.19
C LYS A 169 -7.34 12.09 -16.45
N ASP A 170 -6.67 11.97 -15.31
CA ASP A 170 -6.37 13.09 -14.40
C ASP A 170 -4.85 13.26 -14.24
N ALA A 171 -4.17 13.58 -15.35
CA ALA A 171 -2.71 13.63 -15.43
C ALA A 171 -2.06 14.66 -14.48
N GLU A 172 -2.77 15.73 -14.15
CA GLU A 172 -2.38 16.80 -13.23
C GLU A 172 -2.43 16.37 -11.75
N ASN A 173 -3.17 15.30 -11.43
CA ASN A 173 -3.32 14.82 -10.07
C ASN A 173 -2.09 14.00 -9.65
N VAL A 174 -0.98 14.70 -9.40
CA VAL A 174 0.34 14.13 -9.02
C VAL A 174 0.74 14.48 -7.60
N LEU A 175 -0.07 15.25 -6.87
CA LEU A 175 0.25 15.71 -5.51
C LEU A 175 -0.66 15.04 -4.49
N MET A 176 -0.12 14.73 -3.32
CA MET A 176 -0.89 14.24 -2.19
C MET A 176 -0.32 14.72 -0.86
N ASP A 177 -1.11 14.59 0.20
CA ASP A 177 -0.67 14.79 1.56
C ASP A 177 0.08 13.56 2.07
N HIS A 178 1.26 13.79 2.63
CA HIS A 178 2.11 12.81 3.30
C HIS A 178 2.14 13.08 4.78
N TYR A 179 1.99 12.04 5.59
CA TYR A 179 2.07 12.14 7.05
C TYR A 179 3.34 11.43 7.48
N LEU A 180 4.28 12.20 8.04
CA LEU A 180 5.59 11.72 8.46
C LEU A 180 5.69 11.78 9.99
N LEU A 181 6.07 10.66 10.61
CA LEU A 181 6.34 10.55 12.04
C LEU A 181 7.82 10.85 12.39
N GLY A 182 8.67 11.01 11.38
CA GLY A 182 10.14 11.02 11.50
C GLY A 182 10.80 10.85 10.12
N GLU A 183 12.09 10.52 10.11
CA GLU A 183 12.91 10.42 8.89
C GLU A 183 13.19 8.99 8.42
N ASN A 184 12.85 7.98 9.22
CA ASN A 184 13.07 6.59 8.84
C ASN A 184 12.08 6.13 7.77
N LEU A 185 12.41 5.03 7.08
CA LEU A 185 11.59 4.47 6.00
C LEU A 185 10.10 4.33 6.38
N PHE A 186 9.82 3.74 7.55
CA PHE A 186 8.46 3.47 8.02
C PHE A 186 7.88 4.58 8.91
N ASP A 187 8.58 5.70 9.05
CA ASP A 187 7.97 6.89 9.61
C ASP A 187 7.10 7.62 8.54
N ASP A 188 7.24 7.27 7.27
CA ASP A 188 6.26 7.58 6.22
C ASP A 188 5.08 6.60 6.32
N LEU A 189 3.90 7.13 6.70
CA LEU A 189 2.71 6.30 6.91
C LEU A 189 2.22 5.59 5.65
N ILE A 190 2.51 6.11 4.46
CA ILE A 190 2.20 5.42 3.20
C ILE A 190 3.07 4.17 3.08
N LEU A 191 4.37 4.28 3.31
CA LEU A 191 5.26 3.12 3.23
C LEU A 191 4.97 2.09 4.32
N LEU A 192 4.58 2.54 5.51
CA LEU A 192 4.13 1.66 6.58
C LEU A 192 2.86 0.88 6.17
N ASP A 193 1.85 1.55 5.61
CA ASP A 193 0.63 0.91 5.10
C ASP A 193 0.95 -0.14 4.03
N LEU A 194 1.78 0.21 3.05
CA LEU A 194 2.18 -0.70 1.97
C LEU A 194 3.00 -1.89 2.48
N ALA A 195 3.85 -1.69 3.48
CA ALA A 195 4.61 -2.77 4.09
C ALA A 195 3.71 -3.74 4.88
N LEU A 196 2.72 -3.21 5.61
CA LEU A 196 1.71 -4.02 6.28
C LEU A 196 0.88 -4.81 5.28
N ASP A 197 0.43 -4.18 4.18
CA ASP A 197 -0.27 -4.84 3.09
C ASP A 197 0.54 -6.02 2.52
N ALA A 198 1.83 -5.79 2.24
CA ALA A 198 2.72 -6.82 1.71
C ALA A 198 2.90 -8.01 2.68
N LEU A 199 3.09 -7.72 3.98
CA LEU A 199 3.22 -8.76 5.01
C LEU A 199 1.92 -9.54 5.21
N ILE A 200 0.77 -8.86 5.24
CA ILE A 200 -0.55 -9.49 5.41
C ILE A 200 -0.89 -10.38 4.21
N GLU A 201 -0.62 -9.92 3.00
CA GLU A 201 -0.83 -10.71 1.78
C GLU A 201 -0.01 -12.00 1.78
N LYS A 202 1.16 -11.98 2.43
CA LYS A 202 2.04 -13.13 2.61
C LYS A 202 1.78 -13.93 3.89
N LYS A 203 0.77 -13.53 4.67
CA LYS A 203 0.38 -14.14 5.96
C LYS A 203 1.48 -14.07 7.03
N GLU A 204 2.35 -13.07 6.92
CA GLU A 204 3.47 -12.81 7.83
C GLU A 204 3.07 -11.92 9.01
N TYR A 205 1.99 -12.30 9.70
CA TYR A 205 1.33 -11.44 10.71
C TYR A 205 2.22 -11.07 11.89
N HIS A 206 3.11 -11.97 12.30
CA HIS A 206 4.03 -11.74 13.41
C HIS A 206 5.05 -10.65 13.08
N TYR A 207 5.53 -10.60 11.83
CA TYR A 207 6.37 -9.51 11.35
C TYR A 207 5.59 -8.21 11.16
N ALA A 208 4.32 -8.26 10.75
CA ALA A 208 3.47 -7.06 10.70
C ALA A 208 3.30 -6.44 12.09
N PHE A 209 3.06 -7.25 13.11
CA PHE A 209 3.01 -6.78 14.50
C PHE A 209 4.38 -6.25 14.97
N GLY A 210 5.46 -6.98 14.69
CA GLY A 210 6.81 -6.56 15.06
C GLY A 210 7.26 -5.26 14.38
N LEU A 211 6.81 -5.00 13.14
CA LEU A 211 7.05 -3.76 12.40
C LEU A 211 6.48 -2.55 13.17
N LEU A 212 5.24 -2.65 13.63
CA LEU A 212 4.57 -1.60 14.39
C LEU A 212 5.21 -1.38 15.77
N MET A 213 5.76 -2.43 16.36
CA MET A 213 6.56 -2.37 17.58
C MET A 213 8.02 -1.92 17.34
N LYS A 214 8.37 -1.52 16.10
CA LYS A 214 9.72 -1.11 15.67
C LYS A 214 10.81 -2.14 16.04
N ARG A 215 10.51 -3.43 15.94
CA ARG A 215 11.50 -4.50 16.17
C ARG A 215 12.44 -4.61 14.97
N GLN A 216 13.76 -4.54 15.19
CA GLN A 216 14.76 -4.52 14.11
C GLN A 216 14.57 -5.63 13.09
N ARG A 217 14.50 -6.89 13.53
CA ARG A 217 14.27 -8.04 12.63
C ARG A 217 13.01 -7.89 11.79
N SER A 218 11.94 -7.32 12.34
CA SER A 218 10.69 -7.09 11.61
C SER A 218 10.81 -5.92 10.63
N LEU A 219 11.56 -4.88 10.97
CA LEU A 219 11.89 -3.78 10.06
C LEU A 219 12.66 -4.28 8.84
N ASP A 220 13.65 -5.16 9.05
CA ASP A 220 14.46 -5.73 7.97
C ASP A 220 13.60 -6.57 7.02
N ILE A 221 12.79 -7.48 7.58
CA ILE A 221 11.87 -8.33 6.81
C ILE A 221 10.81 -7.49 6.09
N ALA A 222 10.19 -6.53 6.78
CA ALA A 222 9.22 -5.61 6.18
C ALA A 222 9.81 -4.83 5.01
N THR A 223 11.07 -4.40 5.11
CA THR A 223 11.76 -3.67 4.04
C THR A 223 11.91 -4.54 2.79
N GLN A 224 12.27 -5.82 2.95
CA GLN A 224 12.37 -6.77 1.83
C GLN A 224 11.01 -6.98 1.16
N TYR A 225 9.97 -7.25 1.96
CA TYR A 225 8.61 -7.45 1.46
C TYR A 225 8.07 -6.20 0.76
N LEU A 226 8.26 -5.01 1.35
CA LEU A 226 7.87 -3.74 0.75
C LEU A 226 8.56 -3.51 -0.60
N ASN A 227 9.88 -3.70 -0.70
CA ASN A 227 10.60 -3.47 -1.96
C ASN A 227 10.12 -4.41 -3.07
N ASN A 228 9.95 -5.70 -2.77
CA ASN A 228 9.41 -6.68 -3.73
C ASN A 228 7.97 -6.33 -4.14
N TYR A 229 7.16 -5.88 -3.19
CA TYR A 229 5.78 -5.47 -3.45
C TYR A 229 5.73 -4.26 -4.40
N LEU A 230 6.50 -3.20 -4.10
CA LEU A 230 6.57 -2.00 -4.93
C LEU A 230 7.11 -2.30 -6.33
N GLU A 231 8.12 -3.16 -6.45
CA GLU A 231 8.68 -3.60 -7.73
C GLU A 231 7.64 -4.34 -8.58
N LYS A 232 6.92 -5.30 -7.98
CA LYS A 232 5.89 -6.07 -8.70
C LYS A 232 4.74 -5.19 -9.17
N VAL A 233 4.25 -4.29 -8.32
CA VAL A 233 3.17 -3.37 -8.71
C VAL A 233 3.64 -2.42 -9.81
N SER A 234 4.80 -1.77 -9.66
CA SER A 234 5.31 -0.85 -10.68
C SER A 234 5.58 -1.55 -12.02
N SER A 235 6.06 -2.80 -12.02
CA SER A 235 6.20 -3.61 -13.24
C SER A 235 4.86 -3.86 -13.92
N ILE A 236 3.82 -4.22 -13.15
CA ILE A 236 2.47 -4.46 -13.68
C ILE A 236 1.91 -3.17 -14.30
N LEU A 237 2.06 -2.02 -13.62
CA LEU A 237 1.64 -0.73 -14.16
C LEU A 237 2.35 -0.43 -15.49
N LYS A 238 3.68 -0.62 -15.52
CA LYS A 238 4.47 -0.44 -16.74
C LYS A 238 3.97 -1.32 -17.88
N GLU A 239 3.82 -2.62 -17.66
CA GLU A 239 3.34 -3.54 -18.69
C GLU A 239 1.93 -3.18 -19.18
N PHE A 240 1.04 -2.75 -18.28
CA PHE A 240 -0.31 -2.33 -18.65
C PHE A 240 -0.30 -1.09 -19.55
N PHE A 241 0.39 -0.02 -19.14
CA PHE A 241 0.38 1.25 -19.88
C PHE A 241 1.24 1.19 -21.15
N GLU A 242 2.26 0.33 -21.21
CA GLU A 242 3.04 0.06 -22.44
C GLU A 242 2.33 -0.90 -23.41
N GLY A 243 1.10 -1.36 -23.10
CA GLY A 243 0.33 -2.23 -23.98
C GLY A 243 0.86 -3.66 -24.09
N LYS A 244 1.66 -4.11 -23.12
CA LYS A 244 2.21 -5.49 -23.07
C LYS A 244 1.24 -6.50 -22.47
N ILE A 245 0.18 -6.02 -21.81
CA ILE A 245 -0.90 -6.82 -21.27
C ILE A 245 -2.02 -6.86 -22.30
N GLU A 246 -2.43 -8.07 -22.69
CA GLU A 246 -3.55 -8.28 -23.59
C GLU A 246 -4.83 -7.72 -22.95
N ARG A 247 -5.54 -6.85 -23.68
CA ARG A 247 -6.73 -6.18 -23.17
C ARG A 247 -7.81 -6.00 -24.22
N ILE A 248 -9.05 -6.07 -23.77
CA ILE A 248 -10.26 -5.76 -24.56
C ILE A 248 -10.94 -4.57 -23.88
N GLU A 249 -11.19 -3.51 -24.64
CA GLU A 249 -11.95 -2.36 -24.15
C GLU A 249 -13.39 -2.43 -24.65
N LYS A 250 -14.36 -2.34 -23.73
CA LYS A 250 -15.78 -2.35 -24.05
C LYS A 250 -16.53 -1.36 -23.14
N HIS A 251 -17.14 -0.34 -23.74
CA HIS A 251 -17.75 0.79 -23.02
C HIS A 251 -16.75 1.43 -22.05
N ASN A 252 -17.09 1.52 -20.75
CA ASN A 252 -16.24 2.07 -19.70
C ASN A 252 -15.46 0.97 -18.93
N THR A 253 -15.22 -0.18 -19.56
CA THR A 253 -14.56 -1.33 -18.93
C THR A 253 -13.37 -1.81 -19.75
N ILE A 254 -12.24 -2.03 -19.09
CA ILE A 254 -11.06 -2.70 -19.63
C ILE A 254 -10.99 -4.11 -19.03
N PHE A 255 -11.06 -5.11 -19.88
CA PHE A 255 -10.72 -6.49 -19.54
C PHE A 255 -9.24 -6.68 -19.81
N ALA A 256 -8.48 -7.22 -18.88
CA ALA A 256 -7.04 -7.42 -19.02
C ALA A 256 -6.63 -8.83 -18.61
N LEU A 257 -5.88 -9.52 -19.48
CA LEU A 257 -5.34 -10.86 -19.23
C LEU A 257 -3.89 -10.75 -18.76
N PHE A 258 -3.66 -11.12 -17.51
CA PHE A 258 -2.34 -11.08 -16.90
C PHE A 258 -1.72 -12.48 -16.91
N LYS A 259 -0.40 -12.53 -17.09
CA LYS A 259 0.33 -13.80 -17.25
C LYS A 259 0.52 -14.58 -15.96
N GLU A 260 0.46 -13.92 -14.81
CA GLU A 260 0.78 -14.50 -13.51
C GLU A 260 -0.05 -13.86 -12.39
N HIS A 261 -0.38 -14.65 -11.38
CA HIS A 261 -0.93 -14.14 -10.12
C HIS A 261 0.22 -13.79 -9.16
N ASN A 262 0.61 -12.52 -9.17
CA ASN A 262 1.71 -11.97 -8.36
C ASN A 262 1.22 -11.17 -7.15
N ILE A 263 2.14 -10.91 -6.21
CA ILE A 263 1.85 -10.05 -5.05
C ILE A 263 1.52 -8.62 -5.50
N GLY A 264 0.53 -7.96 -4.88
CA GLY A 264 0.19 -6.56 -5.16
C GLY A 264 -0.66 -6.32 -6.42
N LEU A 265 -1.06 -7.39 -7.09
CA LEU A 265 -1.86 -7.37 -8.29
C LEU A 265 -3.20 -6.64 -8.12
N GLU A 266 -3.91 -6.88 -7.02
CA GLU A 266 -5.14 -6.14 -6.70
C GLU A 266 -4.91 -4.64 -6.62
N ARG A 267 -3.81 -4.25 -5.98
CA ARG A 267 -3.45 -2.85 -5.83
C ARG A 267 -3.11 -2.24 -7.18
N ALA A 268 -2.39 -2.96 -8.04
CA ALA A 268 -2.14 -2.51 -9.41
C ALA A 268 -3.45 -2.25 -10.18
N ILE A 269 -4.44 -3.15 -10.08
CA ILE A 269 -5.77 -2.97 -10.71
C ILE A 269 -6.48 -1.73 -10.13
N GLU A 270 -6.44 -1.52 -8.82
CA GLU A 270 -7.00 -0.31 -8.19
C GLU A 270 -6.34 0.97 -8.69
N ILE A 271 -5.02 0.97 -8.85
CA ILE A 271 -4.27 2.12 -9.35
C ILE A 271 -4.65 2.37 -10.82
N ILE A 272 -4.66 1.34 -11.66
CA ILE A 272 -5.08 1.47 -13.06
C ILE A 272 -6.51 2.02 -13.15
N HIS A 273 -7.43 1.54 -12.32
CA HIS A 273 -8.78 2.09 -12.25
C HIS A 273 -8.78 3.59 -11.92
N LYS A 274 -8.00 4.01 -10.92
CA LYS A 274 -7.89 5.43 -10.52
C LYS A 274 -7.27 6.28 -11.62
N GLU A 275 -6.21 5.81 -12.26
CA GLU A 275 -5.51 6.53 -13.33
C GLU A 275 -6.38 6.69 -14.59
N THR A 276 -7.15 5.65 -14.93
CA THR A 276 -7.93 5.63 -16.19
C THR A 276 -9.38 6.09 -16.03
N GLY A 277 -9.92 6.05 -14.81
CA GLY A 277 -11.35 6.24 -14.55
C GLY A 277 -12.26 5.12 -15.08
N LYS A 278 -11.70 4.10 -15.73
CA LYS A 278 -12.41 2.95 -16.31
C LYS A 278 -12.51 1.81 -15.31
N THR A 279 -13.57 1.01 -15.37
CA THR A 279 -13.65 -0.25 -14.61
C THR A 279 -12.61 -1.21 -15.17
N ILE A 280 -11.80 -1.81 -14.31
CA ILE A 280 -10.76 -2.77 -14.71
C ILE A 280 -11.19 -4.16 -14.23
N ILE A 281 -11.27 -5.11 -15.14
CA ILE A 281 -11.53 -6.53 -14.86
C ILE A 281 -10.30 -7.31 -15.27
N GLY A 282 -9.48 -7.67 -14.30
CA GLY A 282 -8.30 -8.50 -14.51
C GLY A 282 -8.64 -9.99 -14.44
N VAL A 283 -8.08 -10.75 -15.36
CA VAL A 283 -8.14 -12.22 -15.39
C VAL A 283 -6.72 -12.76 -15.20
N PHE A 284 -6.55 -13.69 -14.27
CA PHE A 284 -5.26 -14.19 -13.81
C PHE A 284 -5.24 -15.72 -13.77
N PRO A 285 -4.14 -16.38 -14.15
CA PRO A 285 -3.96 -17.80 -13.91
C PRO A 285 -3.79 -18.06 -12.41
N LYS A 286 -4.54 -19.05 -11.91
CA LYS A 286 -4.42 -19.56 -10.54
C LYS A 286 -4.52 -21.09 -10.53
N ARG A 287 -3.37 -21.75 -10.63
CA ARG A 287 -3.29 -23.22 -10.80
C ARG A 287 -4.13 -23.65 -12.01
N ASN A 288 -5.17 -24.47 -11.82
CA ASN A 288 -6.06 -24.95 -12.88
C ASN A 288 -7.32 -24.07 -13.05
N LYS A 289 -7.35 -22.89 -12.42
CA LYS A 289 -8.48 -21.97 -12.42
C LYS A 289 -8.07 -20.59 -12.89
N SER A 290 -9.08 -19.79 -13.20
CA SER A 290 -8.96 -18.34 -13.38
C SER A 290 -9.34 -17.64 -12.09
N LEU A 291 -8.54 -16.67 -11.66
CA LEU A 291 -8.96 -15.67 -10.71
C LEU A 291 -9.40 -14.43 -11.50
N VAL A 292 -10.56 -13.89 -11.18
CA VAL A 292 -11.07 -12.63 -11.72
C VAL A 292 -11.12 -11.61 -10.61
N ILE A 293 -10.57 -10.42 -10.86
CA ILE A 293 -10.54 -9.31 -9.92
C ILE A 293 -11.06 -8.07 -10.62
N ALA A 294 -11.96 -7.32 -9.99
CA ALA A 294 -12.58 -6.14 -10.61
C ALA A 294 -12.43 -4.89 -9.74
N ALA A 295 -11.81 -3.83 -10.25
CA ALA A 295 -11.85 -2.50 -9.64
C ALA A 295 -12.72 -1.55 -10.46
N GLY A 296 -13.56 -0.76 -9.82
CA GLY A 296 -14.46 0.18 -10.48
C GLY A 296 -15.10 1.16 -9.50
N ASN A 297 -15.96 2.04 -10.00
CA ASN A 297 -16.71 3.04 -9.20
C ASN A 297 -17.82 2.42 -8.34
N TYR A 298 -17.60 1.22 -7.81
CA TYR A 298 -18.53 0.59 -6.90
C TYR A 298 -18.35 1.24 -5.52
N LYS A 299 -19.13 2.28 -5.23
CA LYS A 299 -19.15 3.01 -3.93
C LYS A 299 -19.33 2.13 -2.67
N LYS A 300 -19.48 0.80 -2.79
CA LYS A 300 -19.90 -0.12 -1.73
C LYS A 300 -19.09 -1.41 -1.57
N PHE A 301 -18.12 -1.71 -2.43
CA PHE A 301 -17.40 -3.00 -2.37
C PHE A 301 -15.90 -2.79 -2.14
N LEU A 302 -15.56 -2.46 -0.90
CA LEU A 302 -14.27 -2.85 -0.33
C LEU A 302 -14.52 -4.10 0.52
N PRO A 303 -13.76 -5.20 0.32
CA PRO A 303 -12.60 -5.35 -0.56
C PRO A 303 -12.97 -5.53 -2.05
N VAL A 304 -11.97 -5.33 -2.94
CA VAL A 304 -12.07 -5.57 -4.40
C VAL A 304 -12.68 -6.96 -4.66
N PRO A 305 -13.80 -7.07 -5.40
CA PRO A 305 -14.44 -8.35 -5.67
C PRO A 305 -13.48 -9.35 -6.33
N ARG A 306 -13.48 -10.58 -5.81
CA ARG A 306 -12.69 -11.71 -6.33
C ARG A 306 -13.61 -12.89 -6.63
N VAL A 307 -13.45 -13.48 -7.81
CA VAL A 307 -14.19 -14.67 -8.23
C VAL A 307 -13.21 -15.68 -8.81
N GLU A 308 -13.26 -16.93 -8.32
CA GLU A 308 -12.55 -18.04 -8.96
C GLU A 308 -13.48 -18.72 -9.96
N ILE A 309 -12.99 -18.93 -11.18
CA ILE A 309 -13.73 -19.59 -12.26
C ILE A 309 -12.94 -20.83 -12.68
N ASP A 310 -13.62 -21.97 -12.72
CA ASP A 310 -13.02 -23.26 -13.10
C ASP A 310 -12.93 -23.39 -14.64
N LYS A 311 -12.14 -22.49 -15.23
CA LYS A 311 -11.87 -22.36 -16.66
C LYS A 311 -10.48 -21.81 -16.90
N ASP A 312 -9.95 -22.04 -18.09
CA ASP A 312 -8.70 -21.45 -18.56
C ASP A 312 -8.78 -19.90 -18.59
N PRO A 313 -7.74 -19.16 -18.16
CA PRO A 313 -7.73 -17.70 -18.15
C PRO A 313 -8.01 -17.06 -19.51
N LYS A 314 -7.51 -17.63 -20.60
CA LYS A 314 -7.75 -17.10 -21.94
C LYS A 314 -9.21 -17.28 -22.34
N GLN A 315 -9.79 -18.45 -22.06
CA GLN A 315 -11.22 -18.68 -22.28
C GLN A 315 -12.08 -17.72 -21.45
N VAL A 316 -11.75 -17.52 -20.18
CA VAL A 316 -12.47 -16.56 -19.32
C VAL A 316 -12.37 -15.14 -19.87
N PHE A 317 -11.16 -14.73 -20.28
CA PHE A 317 -10.89 -13.41 -20.85
C PHE A 317 -11.69 -13.15 -22.14
N GLU A 318 -11.79 -14.13 -23.04
CA GLU A 318 -12.55 -14.02 -24.29
C GLU A 318 -14.08 -14.02 -24.07
N GLU A 319 -14.58 -14.79 -23.09
CA GLU A 319 -16.02 -14.92 -22.82
C GLU A 319 -16.59 -13.76 -21.98
N LEU A 320 -15.83 -13.23 -21.02
CA LEU A 320 -16.32 -12.25 -20.04
C LEU A 320 -16.93 -10.98 -20.66
N PRO A 321 -16.32 -10.33 -21.67
CA PRO A 321 -16.87 -9.11 -22.28
C PRO A 321 -18.30 -9.28 -22.83
N ASN A 322 -18.70 -10.50 -23.17
CA ASN A 322 -20.01 -10.81 -23.74
C ASN A 322 -21.02 -11.28 -22.69
N LYS A 323 -20.56 -11.69 -21.51
CA LYS A 323 -21.43 -12.19 -20.42
C LYS A 323 -21.80 -11.13 -19.39
N ILE A 324 -20.94 -10.13 -19.19
CA ILE A 324 -21.22 -9.04 -18.27
C ILE A 324 -22.20 -8.08 -18.96
N ARG A 325 -23.40 -7.96 -18.38
CA ARG A 325 -24.31 -6.84 -18.68
C ARG A 325 -23.72 -5.60 -18.00
N ILE A 326 -23.07 -4.75 -18.80
CA ILE A 326 -22.47 -3.47 -18.37
C ILE A 326 -23.55 -2.40 -18.36
#